data_AF-A0A936AG19-F1
#
_entry.id   AF-A0A936AG19-F1
#
_cell.length_a   1.000
_cell.length_b   1.000
_cell.length_c   1.000
_cell.angle_alpha   90.00
_cell.angle_beta   90.00
_cell.angle_gamma   90.00
#
_symmetry.space_group_name_H-M   'P 1'
#
loop_
_entity.id
_entity.type
_entity.pdbx_description
1 polymer ?
#
loop_
_entity_poly.entity_id
_entity_poly.type
_entity_poly.pdbx_seq_one_letter_code
_entity_poly.pdbx_strand_id
1 'polypeptide(L)'
;MIRSRAFTLFLLIQWALLAGHAAHGNEPAVLVFGDSISAALGVPNGAGWVDLLRERLAREHPREVINASISGETSEGGKARLPALLAEHRPGIVVLELGANDALRGFPLTLTQSNLLAMITAARASGADVLLLGMRIPPNYGPRYTEQFQSMYRDLAARTGVASVAFLLQGIAPDPALMQEDGIHPRAEAQPMILDNVLPALTPLLRK
;
A
#
# COMPACT_ATOMS: atom_id res chain seq x y z
N MET A 1 4.51 42.01 -61.51
CA MET A 1 4.52 40.57 -61.89
C MET A 1 5.52 39.86 -60.97
N ILE A 2 5.17 38.68 -60.41
CA ILE A 2 5.94 37.79 -59.48
C ILE A 2 5.85 38.19 -57.97
N ARG A 3 4.87 37.72 -57.18
CA ARG A 3 4.78 36.47 -56.34
C ARG A 3 5.88 36.38 -55.25
N SER A 4 5.63 36.73 -53.98
CA SER A 4 4.96 36.03 -52.86
C SER A 4 5.69 34.81 -52.25
N ARG A 5 5.70 34.80 -50.90
CA ARG A 5 5.89 33.66 -49.96
C ARG A 5 7.32 33.23 -49.63
N ALA A 6 7.89 33.83 -48.60
CA ALA A 6 8.91 33.21 -47.75
C ALA A 6 8.86 33.78 -46.32
N PHE A 7 7.74 33.58 -45.63
CA PHE A 7 7.63 33.89 -44.19
C PHE A 7 6.93 32.75 -43.43
N THR A 8 7.13 31.52 -43.88
CA THR A 8 6.41 30.36 -43.34
C THR A 8 7.29 29.11 -43.38
N LEU A 9 8.44 29.14 -42.72
CA LEU A 9 9.18 27.90 -42.44
C LEU A 9 10.08 28.02 -41.21
N PHE A 10 9.52 28.47 -40.08
CA PHE A 10 10.22 28.36 -38.78
C PHE A 10 9.31 27.92 -37.63
N LEU A 11 8.11 27.38 -37.94
CA LEU A 11 7.09 27.13 -36.93
C LEU A 11 6.46 25.73 -37.00
N LEU A 12 7.22 24.71 -37.43
CA LEU A 12 6.70 23.33 -37.54
C LEU A 12 7.58 22.23 -36.94
N ILE A 13 8.68 22.57 -36.24
CA ILE A 13 9.56 21.54 -35.61
C ILE A 13 9.58 21.62 -34.07
N GLN A 14 8.74 22.45 -33.44
CA GLN A 14 8.61 22.48 -31.96
C GLN A 14 7.34 21.82 -31.41
N TRP A 15 6.51 21.20 -32.24
CA TRP A 15 5.29 20.51 -31.79
C TRP A 15 5.42 18.98 -31.71
N ALA A 16 6.62 18.43 -31.85
CA ALA A 16 6.85 16.98 -31.87
C ALA A 16 7.43 16.40 -30.56
N LEU A 17 7.47 17.16 -29.46
CA LEU A 17 8.06 16.71 -28.18
C LEU A 17 7.07 16.56 -27.02
N LEU A 18 5.76 16.61 -27.28
CA LEU A 18 4.74 16.45 -26.22
C LEU A 18 3.90 15.17 -26.30
N ALA A 19 4.12 14.30 -27.28
CA ALA A 19 3.39 13.04 -27.42
C ALA A 19 4.06 11.86 -26.67
N GLY A 20 4.48 12.12 -25.43
CA GLY A 20 5.13 11.13 -24.57
C GLY A 20 4.63 11.14 -23.13
N HIS A 21 3.45 11.69 -22.85
CA HIS A 21 2.76 11.34 -21.61
C HIS A 21 1.90 10.12 -21.94
N ALA A 22 2.38 8.94 -21.55
CA ALA A 22 1.51 7.80 -21.39
C ALA A 22 0.32 8.30 -20.57
N ALA A 23 -0.88 8.27 -21.15
CA ALA A 23 -2.09 8.52 -20.41
C ALA A 23 -2.14 7.46 -19.31
N HIS A 24 -1.76 7.84 -18.09
CA HIS A 24 -2.12 7.06 -16.92
C HIS A 24 -3.63 6.91 -17.01
N GLY A 25 -4.10 5.66 -17.13
CA GLY A 25 -5.51 5.38 -17.32
C GLY A 25 -6.33 6.13 -16.28
N ASN A 26 -7.54 6.57 -16.66
CA ASN A 26 -8.50 7.25 -15.77
C ASN A 26 -8.92 6.42 -14.53
N GLU A 27 -8.29 5.27 -14.30
CA GLU A 27 -8.51 4.41 -13.16
C GLU A 27 -8.00 5.10 -11.88
N PRO A 28 -8.84 5.17 -10.84
CA PRO A 28 -8.42 5.70 -9.54
C PRO A 28 -7.18 4.97 -8.99
N ALA A 29 -6.33 5.72 -8.29
CA ALA A 29 -5.07 5.21 -7.74
C ALA A 29 -5.27 4.10 -6.69
N VAL A 30 -4.22 3.30 -6.50
CA VAL A 30 -4.05 2.42 -5.33
C VAL A 30 -3.21 3.17 -4.30
N LEU A 31 -3.78 3.44 -3.13
CA LEU A 31 -3.07 4.01 -1.99
C LEU A 31 -2.60 2.88 -1.07
N VAL A 32 -1.30 2.67 -0.96
CA VAL A 32 -0.70 1.83 0.07
C VAL A 32 -0.44 2.69 1.31
N PHE A 33 -1.12 2.37 2.40
CA PHE A 33 -1.11 3.12 3.64
C PHE A 33 -0.70 2.20 4.79
N GLY A 34 0.59 2.17 5.08
CA GLY A 34 1.13 1.31 6.14
C GLY A 34 2.30 1.89 6.92
N ASP A 35 3.12 1.00 7.50
CA ASP A 35 4.26 1.38 8.32
C ASP A 35 5.63 1.08 7.67
N SER A 36 6.64 0.69 8.46
CA SER A 36 7.99 0.39 7.98
C SER A 36 8.04 -0.82 7.05
N ILE A 37 7.11 -1.76 7.16
CA ILE A 37 7.04 -2.92 6.25
C ILE A 37 6.70 -2.44 4.84
N SER A 38 5.71 -1.56 4.73
CA SER A 38 5.26 -0.98 3.46
C SER A 38 6.13 0.18 2.96
N ALA A 39 6.84 0.86 3.87
CA ALA A 39 7.90 1.82 3.53
C ALA A 39 9.22 1.14 3.13
N ALA A 40 9.30 -0.19 3.19
CA ALA A 40 10.48 -0.99 2.87
C ALA A 40 11.74 -0.54 3.64
N LEU A 41 11.61 -0.34 4.95
CA LEU A 41 12.71 0.12 5.81
C LEU A 41 13.94 -0.78 5.66
N GLY A 42 15.10 -0.17 5.38
CA GLY A 42 16.38 -0.89 5.23
C GLY A 42 16.57 -1.59 3.87
N VAL A 43 15.60 -1.46 2.95
CA VAL A 43 15.69 -2.01 1.58
C VAL A 43 16.17 -0.92 0.62
N PRO A 44 17.00 -1.25 -0.40
CA PRO A 44 17.37 -0.30 -1.45
C PRO A 44 16.15 0.31 -2.14
N ASN A 45 16.22 1.59 -2.47
CA ASN A 45 15.14 2.30 -3.18
C ASN A 45 14.78 1.57 -4.48
N GLY A 46 13.48 1.42 -4.76
CA GLY A 46 12.98 0.73 -5.94
C GLY A 46 12.91 -0.80 -5.81
N ALA A 47 13.41 -1.39 -4.72
CA ALA A 47 13.30 -2.82 -4.47
C ALA A 47 12.19 -3.18 -3.46
N GLY A 48 11.49 -2.20 -2.88
CA GLY A 48 10.39 -2.44 -1.94
C GLY A 48 9.19 -3.08 -2.63
N TRP A 49 8.39 -3.86 -1.90
CA TRP A 49 7.26 -4.58 -2.50
C TRP A 49 6.21 -3.65 -3.13
N VAL A 50 6.08 -2.41 -2.65
CA VAL A 50 5.20 -1.39 -3.26
C VAL A 50 5.77 -0.86 -4.57
N ASP A 51 7.09 -0.78 -4.71
CA ASP A 51 7.74 -0.45 -5.98
C ASP A 51 7.53 -1.57 -7.00
N LEU A 52 7.71 -2.82 -6.56
CA LEU A 52 7.40 -4.00 -7.36
C LEU A 52 5.91 -4.07 -7.75
N LEU A 53 5.01 -3.68 -6.84
CA LEU A 53 3.58 -3.55 -7.14
C LEU A 53 3.36 -2.52 -8.26
N ARG A 54 3.99 -1.35 -8.19
CA ARG A 54 3.88 -0.31 -9.21
C ARG A 54 4.30 -0.83 -10.58
N GLU A 55 5.43 -1.52 -10.67
CA GLU A 55 5.90 -2.14 -11.92
C GLU A 55 4.96 -3.23 -12.44
N ARG A 56 4.35 -3.99 -11.53
CA ARG A 56 3.36 -5.02 -11.87
C ARG A 56 2.09 -4.38 -12.45
N LEU A 57 1.54 -3.38 -11.77
CA LEU A 57 0.30 -2.72 -12.20
C LEU A 57 0.50 -1.95 -13.50
N ALA A 58 1.65 -1.30 -13.70
CA ALA A 58 1.96 -0.61 -14.95
C ALA A 58 1.89 -1.54 -16.19
N ARG A 59 2.12 -2.85 -16.01
CA ARG A 59 2.07 -3.85 -17.08
C ARG A 59 0.70 -4.54 -17.21
N GLU A 60 0.08 -4.88 -16.10
CA GLU A 60 -1.10 -5.77 -16.09
C GLU A 60 -2.42 -5.03 -15.82
N HIS A 61 -2.39 -3.96 -15.03
CA HIS A 61 -3.56 -3.21 -14.59
C HIS A 61 -3.22 -1.71 -14.47
N PRO A 62 -2.96 -0.99 -15.58
CA PRO A 62 -2.33 0.33 -15.54
C PRO A 62 -3.10 1.35 -14.69
N ARG A 63 -2.54 1.70 -13.52
CA ARG A 63 -3.02 2.73 -12.60
C ARG A 63 -1.89 3.22 -11.70
N GLU A 64 -2.08 4.37 -11.09
CA GLU A 64 -1.11 4.94 -10.16
C GLU A 64 -1.04 4.12 -8.85
N VAL A 65 0.17 3.96 -8.30
CA VAL A 65 0.41 3.37 -6.98
C VAL A 65 1.12 4.40 -6.10
N ILE A 66 0.41 4.86 -5.08
CA ILE A 66 0.85 5.87 -4.13
C ILE A 66 1.26 5.16 -2.85
N ASN A 67 2.55 5.22 -2.50
CA ASN A 67 3.02 4.71 -1.23
C ASN A 67 3.04 5.84 -0.19
N ALA A 68 2.08 5.82 0.73
CA ALA A 68 1.97 6.80 1.81
C ALA A 68 2.38 6.20 3.16
N SER A 69 3.16 5.13 3.16
CA SER A 69 3.60 4.42 4.36
C SER A 69 4.69 5.19 5.11
N ILE A 70 4.68 5.12 6.44
CA ILE A 70 5.65 5.81 7.30
C ILE A 70 6.21 4.84 8.33
N SER A 71 7.53 4.69 8.37
CA SER A 71 8.19 3.85 9.38
C SER A 71 7.82 4.25 10.81
N GLY A 72 7.34 3.29 11.59
CA GLY A 72 6.94 3.49 12.98
C GLY A 72 5.52 4.05 13.21
N GLU A 73 4.74 4.24 12.14
CA GLU A 73 3.35 4.71 12.17
C GLU A 73 2.48 3.79 13.05
N THR A 74 1.64 4.39 13.89
CA THR A 74 0.64 3.67 14.70
C THR A 74 -0.73 3.78 14.07
N SER A 75 -1.66 2.96 14.54
CA SER A 75 -3.07 3.10 14.14
C SER A 75 -3.66 4.46 14.50
N GLU A 76 -3.20 5.12 15.57
CA GLU A 76 -3.65 6.45 15.96
C GLU A 76 -3.16 7.52 14.97
N GLY A 77 -1.87 7.53 14.65
CA GLY A 77 -1.30 8.44 13.66
C GLY A 77 -1.89 8.22 12.28
N GLY A 78 -2.04 6.95 11.89
CA GLY A 78 -2.71 6.55 10.65
C GLY A 78 -4.14 7.08 10.54
N LYS A 79 -4.94 6.93 11.60
CA LYS A 79 -6.32 7.44 11.66
C LYS A 79 -6.37 8.96 11.49
N ALA A 80 -5.42 9.69 12.06
CA ALA A 80 -5.36 11.14 11.93
C ALA A 80 -4.96 11.59 10.51
N ARG A 81 -4.07 10.85 9.84
CA ARG A 81 -3.49 11.23 8.55
C ARG A 81 -4.31 10.80 7.33
N LEU A 82 -4.98 9.65 7.41
CA LEU A 82 -5.67 9.06 6.26
C LEU A 82 -6.72 9.99 5.60
N PRO A 83 -7.58 10.74 6.34
CA PRO A 83 -8.61 11.58 5.71
C PRO A 83 -8.08 12.61 4.72
N ALA A 84 -6.92 13.22 5.00
CA ALA A 84 -6.29 14.18 4.11
C ALA A 84 -5.85 13.52 2.79
N LEU A 85 -5.25 12.33 2.87
CA LEU A 85 -4.80 11.57 1.71
C LEU A 85 -5.96 11.06 0.85
N LEU A 86 -7.08 10.67 1.49
CA LEU A 86 -8.29 10.28 0.77
C LEU A 86 -8.87 11.46 -0.03
N ALA A 87 -8.88 12.66 0.56
CA ALA A 87 -9.35 13.87 -0.11
C ALA A 87 -8.42 14.31 -1.25
N GLU A 88 -7.11 14.23 -1.03
CA GLU A 88 -6.08 14.62 -2.00
C GLU A 88 -6.04 13.68 -3.21
N HIS A 89 -5.91 12.38 -2.98
CA HIS A 89 -5.64 11.42 -4.04
C HIS A 89 -6.88 10.72 -4.59
N ARG A 90 -8.00 10.72 -3.84
CA ARG A 90 -9.25 10.02 -4.19
C ARG A 90 -9.00 8.60 -4.72
N PRO A 91 -8.29 7.74 -3.97
CA PRO A 91 -7.93 6.42 -4.44
C PRO A 91 -9.18 5.56 -4.64
N GLY A 92 -9.13 4.63 -5.59
CA GLY A 92 -10.16 3.60 -5.75
C GLY A 92 -9.94 2.42 -4.81
N ILE A 93 -8.70 2.23 -4.35
CA ILE A 93 -8.33 1.15 -3.43
C ILE A 93 -7.38 1.70 -2.37
N VAL A 94 -7.65 1.38 -1.11
CA VAL A 94 -6.73 1.57 0.01
C VAL A 94 -6.23 0.23 0.49
N VAL A 95 -4.91 0.00 0.41
CA VAL A 95 -4.22 -1.13 1.02
C VAL A 95 -3.75 -0.68 2.40
N LEU A 96 -4.40 -1.19 3.46
CA LEU A 96 -4.20 -0.75 4.85
C LEU A 96 -3.35 -1.77 5.62
N GLU A 97 -2.20 -1.33 6.11
CA GLU A 97 -1.21 -2.16 6.80
C GLU A 97 -0.69 -1.43 8.06
N LEU A 98 -1.46 -1.47 9.15
CA LEU A 98 -1.08 -0.81 10.40
C LEU A 98 -1.49 -1.64 11.61
N GLY A 99 -0.81 -1.40 12.74
CA GLY A 99 -1.13 -1.96 14.05
C GLY A 99 0.01 -2.77 14.67
N ALA A 100 1.02 -3.18 13.90
CA ALA A 100 2.20 -3.86 14.43
C ALA A 100 2.94 -2.99 15.46
N ASN A 101 3.15 -1.71 15.15
CA ASN A 101 3.78 -0.76 16.09
C ASN A 101 2.98 -0.57 17.39
N ASP A 102 1.65 -0.52 17.32
CA ASP A 102 0.80 -0.46 18.51
C ASP A 102 1.02 -1.69 19.41
N ALA A 103 1.02 -2.87 18.80
CA ALA A 103 1.15 -4.13 19.52
C ALA A 103 2.55 -4.33 20.11
N LEU A 104 3.61 -3.97 19.36
CA LEU A 104 4.99 -4.00 19.82
C LEU A 104 5.24 -3.03 20.98
N ARG A 105 4.51 -1.91 21.03
CA ARG A 105 4.53 -0.90 22.11
C ARG A 105 3.57 -1.23 23.27
N GLY A 106 2.82 -2.32 23.18
CA GLY A 106 1.91 -2.77 24.24
C GLY A 106 0.64 -1.93 24.39
N PHE A 107 0.21 -1.21 23.35
CA PHE A 107 -1.05 -0.49 23.39
C PHE A 107 -2.26 -1.45 23.44
N PRO A 108 -3.41 -1.01 24.00
CA PRO A 108 -4.61 -1.83 24.03
C PRO A 108 -5.09 -2.18 22.62
N LEU A 109 -5.23 -3.48 22.32
CA LEU A 109 -5.68 -3.94 21.00
C LEU A 109 -7.09 -3.43 20.64
N THR A 110 -7.92 -3.15 21.63
CA THR A 110 -9.24 -2.53 21.42
C THR A 110 -9.14 -1.12 20.82
N LEU A 111 -8.10 -0.35 21.19
CA LEU A 111 -7.81 0.95 20.60
C LEU A 111 -7.34 0.79 19.15
N THR A 112 -6.39 -0.12 18.92
CA THR A 112 -5.90 -0.44 17.57
C THR A 112 -7.04 -0.88 16.64
N GLN A 113 -7.91 -1.76 17.12
CA GLN A 113 -9.08 -2.24 16.38
C GLN A 113 -10.04 -1.09 16.04
N SER A 114 -10.33 -0.21 17.00
CA SER A 114 -11.19 0.96 16.80
C SER A 114 -10.61 1.92 15.76
N ASN A 115 -9.30 2.18 15.81
CA ASN A 115 -8.62 3.04 14.85
C ASN A 115 -8.61 2.44 13.43
N LEU A 116 -8.32 1.14 13.30
CA LEU A 116 -8.40 0.43 12.01
C LEU A 116 -9.82 0.46 11.44
N LEU A 117 -10.84 0.23 12.26
CA LEU A 117 -12.24 0.33 11.84
C LEU A 117 -12.58 1.74 11.34
N ALA A 118 -12.12 2.79 12.04
CA ALA A 118 -12.34 4.17 11.63
C ALA A 118 -11.70 4.45 10.27
N MET A 119 -10.47 3.97 10.04
CA MET A 119 -9.79 4.10 8.74
C MET A 119 -10.51 3.35 7.62
N ILE A 120 -10.94 2.11 7.86
CA ILE A 120 -11.74 1.33 6.90
C ILE A 120 -13.03 2.07 6.55
N THR A 121 -13.70 2.62 7.56
CA THR A 121 -14.96 3.36 7.37
C THR A 121 -14.74 4.63 6.54
N ALA A 122 -13.68 5.39 6.83
CA ALA A 122 -13.34 6.62 6.10
C ALA A 122 -12.99 6.32 4.63
N ALA A 123 -12.18 5.30 4.36
CA ALA A 123 -11.82 4.89 3.00
C ALA A 123 -13.05 4.46 2.19
N ARG A 124 -13.97 3.68 2.78
CA ARG A 124 -15.21 3.30 2.09
C ARG A 124 -16.14 4.49 1.86
N ALA A 125 -16.21 5.42 2.81
CA ALA A 125 -17.01 6.63 2.66
C ALA A 125 -16.47 7.55 1.55
N SER A 126 -15.16 7.50 1.24
CA SER A 126 -14.59 8.18 0.08
C SER A 126 -14.78 7.44 -1.25
N GLY A 127 -15.47 6.29 -1.25
CA GLY A 127 -15.71 5.47 -2.43
C GLY A 127 -14.60 4.45 -2.73
N ALA A 128 -13.61 4.30 -1.85
CA ALA A 128 -12.54 3.33 -2.07
C ALA A 128 -12.93 1.93 -1.57
N ASP A 129 -12.54 0.90 -2.31
CA ASP A 129 -12.40 -0.44 -1.77
C ASP A 129 -11.22 -0.50 -0.79
N VAL A 130 -11.27 -1.45 0.15
CA VAL A 130 -10.20 -1.63 1.15
C VAL A 130 -9.66 -3.06 1.08
N LEU A 131 -8.34 -3.17 1.09
CA LEU A 131 -7.61 -4.39 1.35
C LEU A 131 -6.89 -4.27 2.70
N LEU A 132 -7.31 -5.05 3.69
CA LEU A 132 -6.67 -5.08 5.02
C LEU A 132 -5.54 -6.11 5.05
N LEU A 133 -4.32 -5.67 5.34
CA LEU A 133 -3.16 -6.54 5.50
C LEU A 133 -2.98 -6.91 6.98
N GLY A 134 -3.18 -8.19 7.30
CA GLY A 134 -3.00 -8.72 8.64
C GLY A 134 -1.54 -8.87 9.02
N MET A 135 -1.24 -8.68 10.30
CA MET A 135 0.11 -8.79 10.87
C MET A 135 0.16 -9.78 12.02
N ARG A 136 1.39 -10.24 12.31
CA ARG A 136 1.74 -11.04 13.49
C ARG A 136 2.83 -10.32 14.26
N ILE A 137 2.89 -10.59 15.55
CA ILE A 137 3.98 -10.12 16.43
C ILE A 137 4.75 -11.33 16.98
N PRO A 138 6.01 -11.14 17.38
CA PRO A 138 6.84 -12.19 17.93
C PRO A 138 6.22 -12.92 19.15
N PRO A 139 6.48 -14.22 19.33
CA PRO A 139 5.82 -15.04 20.35
C PRO A 139 6.21 -14.68 21.81
N ASN A 140 7.28 -13.92 22.02
CA ASN A 140 7.73 -13.47 23.35
C ASN A 140 6.75 -12.48 24.03
N TYR A 141 5.74 -11.96 23.33
CA TYR A 141 4.65 -11.16 23.91
C TYR A 141 3.53 -12.03 24.53
N GLY A 142 3.66 -13.36 24.47
CA GLY A 142 2.74 -14.31 25.06
C GLY A 142 1.63 -14.76 24.10
N PRO A 143 1.30 -16.06 24.06
CA PRO A 143 0.44 -16.65 23.04
C PRO A 143 -0.94 -15.98 22.98
N ARG A 144 -1.56 -15.73 24.14
CA ARG A 144 -2.86 -15.06 24.23
C ARG A 144 -2.87 -13.68 23.55
N TYR A 145 -1.84 -12.86 23.76
CA TYR A 145 -1.77 -11.52 23.16
C TYR A 145 -1.55 -11.62 21.65
N THR A 146 -0.66 -12.50 21.20
CA THR A 146 -0.40 -12.72 19.77
C THR A 146 -1.63 -13.26 19.02
N GLU A 147 -2.42 -14.13 19.64
CA GLU A 147 -3.68 -14.67 19.10
C GLU A 147 -4.77 -13.60 19.03
N GLN A 148 -4.88 -12.76 20.06
CA GLN A 148 -5.81 -11.63 20.07
C GLN A 148 -5.46 -10.62 18.97
N PHE A 149 -4.17 -10.31 18.79
CA PHE A 149 -3.71 -9.40 17.74
C PHE A 149 -4.03 -9.95 16.34
N GLN A 150 -3.78 -11.23 16.09
CA GLN A 150 -4.14 -11.87 14.82
C GLN A 150 -5.65 -11.91 14.59
N SER A 151 -6.41 -12.26 15.63
CA SER A 151 -7.87 -12.34 15.59
C SER A 151 -8.51 -11.00 15.27
N MET A 152 -7.94 -9.90 15.77
CA MET A 152 -8.42 -8.54 15.49
C MET A 152 -8.57 -8.26 13.99
N TYR A 153 -7.60 -8.64 13.16
CA TYR A 153 -7.67 -8.43 11.70
C TYR A 153 -8.76 -9.28 11.06
N ARG A 154 -8.87 -10.56 11.44
CA ARG A 154 -9.92 -11.46 10.95
C ARG A 154 -11.31 -10.93 11.31
N ASP A 155 -11.48 -10.49 12.55
CA ASP A 155 -12.75 -9.99 13.06
C ASP A 155 -13.12 -8.65 12.39
N LEU A 156 -12.14 -7.78 12.13
CA LEU A 156 -12.35 -6.55 11.35
C LEU A 156 -12.79 -6.86 9.91
N ALA A 157 -12.07 -7.75 9.21
CA ALA A 157 -12.41 -8.14 7.85
C ALA A 157 -13.81 -8.77 7.76
N ALA A 158 -14.15 -9.65 8.70
CA ALA A 158 -15.48 -10.26 8.77
C ALA A 158 -16.57 -9.21 9.06
N ARG A 159 -16.33 -8.28 9.99
CA ARG A 159 -17.30 -7.25 10.38
C ARG A 159 -17.57 -6.24 9.26
N THR A 160 -16.55 -5.86 8.50
CA THR A 160 -16.69 -4.83 7.46
C THR A 160 -16.90 -5.42 6.07
N GLY A 161 -16.61 -6.71 5.88
CA GLY A 161 -16.67 -7.38 4.57
C GLY A 161 -15.58 -6.95 3.59
N VAL A 162 -14.48 -6.36 4.08
CA VAL A 162 -13.36 -5.96 3.23
C VAL A 162 -12.51 -7.17 2.81
N ALA A 163 -11.83 -7.06 1.67
CA ALA A 163 -10.81 -8.02 1.31
C ALA A 163 -9.68 -8.00 2.35
N SER A 164 -9.04 -9.14 2.59
CA SER A 164 -7.92 -9.20 3.54
C SER A 164 -6.88 -10.24 3.17
N VAL A 165 -5.64 -9.97 3.61
CA VAL A 165 -4.54 -10.94 3.68
C VAL A 165 -4.38 -11.32 5.16
N ALA A 166 -4.43 -12.61 5.49
CA ALA A 166 -4.37 -13.05 6.89
C ALA A 166 -3.05 -12.70 7.57
N PHE A 167 -1.93 -12.82 6.84
CA PHE A 167 -0.61 -12.42 7.30
C PHE A 167 0.26 -11.98 6.11
N LEU A 168 0.70 -10.72 6.12
CA LEU A 168 1.50 -10.13 5.05
C LEU A 168 2.85 -10.85 4.86
N LEU A 169 3.50 -11.23 5.95
CA LEU A 169 4.83 -11.86 5.93
C LEU A 169 4.75 -13.39 5.99
N GLN A 170 3.67 -13.97 5.47
CA GLN A 170 3.50 -15.42 5.39
C GLN A 170 4.64 -16.05 4.56
N GLY A 171 5.28 -17.08 5.12
CA GLY A 171 6.45 -17.73 4.51
C GLY A 171 7.76 -16.95 4.59
N ILE A 172 7.75 -15.74 5.16
CA ILE A 172 8.92 -14.85 5.27
C ILE A 172 9.40 -14.77 6.72
N ALA A 173 8.50 -14.39 7.63
CA ALA A 173 8.83 -14.16 9.04
C ALA A 173 9.58 -15.31 9.77
N PRO A 174 9.33 -16.61 9.50
CA PRO A 174 10.06 -17.68 10.16
C PRO A 174 11.46 -17.95 9.58
N ASP A 175 11.84 -17.35 8.46
CA ASP A 175 13.15 -17.56 7.82
C ASP A 175 14.13 -16.40 8.13
N PRO A 176 15.16 -16.61 8.96
CA PRO A 176 16.14 -15.58 9.28
C PRO A 176 16.92 -15.05 8.07
N ALA A 177 17.04 -15.83 6.99
CA ALA A 177 17.70 -15.37 5.77
C ALA A 177 16.89 -14.30 5.03
N LEU A 178 15.58 -14.24 5.27
CA LEU A 178 14.66 -13.27 4.68
C LEU A 178 14.38 -12.07 5.59
N MET A 179 14.89 -12.08 6.83
CA MET A 179 14.67 -11.05 7.85
C MET A 179 15.96 -10.30 8.19
N GLN A 180 15.84 -9.01 8.47
CA GLN A 180 16.92 -8.20 9.00
C GLN A 180 17.29 -8.65 10.42
N GLU A 181 18.41 -8.15 10.95
CA GLU A 181 18.95 -8.57 12.25
C GLU A 181 17.99 -8.32 13.42
N ASP A 182 17.06 -7.38 13.28
CA ASP A 182 16.03 -7.11 14.29
C ASP A 182 14.91 -8.16 14.35
N GLY A 183 14.83 -9.07 13.36
CA GLY A 183 13.80 -10.11 13.29
C GLY A 183 12.37 -9.58 13.03
N ILE A 184 12.22 -8.31 12.65
CA ILE A 184 10.94 -7.64 12.40
C ILE A 184 10.83 -7.22 10.93
N HIS A 185 11.91 -6.67 10.36
CA HIS A 185 11.88 -6.12 9.02
C HIS A 185 12.36 -7.14 7.98
N PRO A 186 11.63 -7.35 6.88
CA PRO A 186 12.10 -8.19 5.78
C PRO A 186 13.30 -7.57 5.04
N ARG A 187 14.15 -8.41 4.47
CA ARG A 187 15.23 -7.98 3.57
C ARG A 187 14.73 -7.70 2.15
N ALA A 188 15.62 -7.25 1.27
CA ALA A 188 15.32 -7.01 -0.13
C ALA A 188 14.86 -8.27 -0.86
N GLU A 189 15.46 -9.42 -0.54
CA GLU A 189 15.18 -10.73 -1.14
C GLU A 189 13.75 -11.20 -0.84
N ALA A 190 13.15 -10.72 0.25
CA ALA A 190 11.80 -11.08 0.65
C ALA A 190 10.71 -10.23 -0.03
N GLN A 191 11.06 -9.06 -0.59
CA GLN A 191 10.08 -8.10 -1.12
C GLN A 191 9.20 -8.67 -2.25
N PRO A 192 9.72 -9.49 -3.19
CA PRO A 192 8.87 -10.17 -4.18
C PRO A 192 7.84 -11.11 -3.54
N MET A 193 8.22 -11.81 -2.46
CA MET A 193 7.30 -12.71 -1.75
C MET A 193 6.20 -11.92 -1.00
N ILE A 194 6.52 -10.74 -0.47
CA ILE A 194 5.51 -9.85 0.12
C ILE A 194 4.48 -9.45 -0.95
N LEU A 195 4.94 -9.07 -2.14
CA LEU A 195 4.05 -8.76 -3.25
C LEU A 195 3.17 -9.97 -3.63
N ASP A 196 3.75 -11.17 -3.71
CA ASP A 196 3.02 -12.40 -4.03
C ASP A 196 1.96 -12.75 -2.97
N ASN A 197 2.17 -12.38 -1.69
CA ASN A 197 1.17 -12.52 -0.64
C ASN A 197 0.01 -11.52 -0.77
N VAL A 198 0.23 -10.36 -1.39
CA VAL A 198 -0.77 -9.29 -1.56
C VAL A 198 -1.60 -9.47 -2.83
N LEU A 199 -0.96 -9.84 -3.95
CA LEU A 199 -1.58 -9.87 -5.28
C LEU A 199 -2.88 -10.69 -5.36
N PRO A 200 -3.01 -11.89 -4.76
CA PRO A 200 -4.23 -12.69 -4.86
C PRO A 200 -5.46 -11.99 -4.29
N ALA A 201 -5.30 -11.21 -3.20
CA ALA A 201 -6.38 -10.47 -2.57
C ALA A 201 -6.62 -9.10 -3.24
N LEU A 202 -5.57 -8.49 -3.81
CA LEU A 202 -5.67 -7.20 -4.49
C LEU A 202 -6.27 -7.31 -5.90
N THR A 203 -5.91 -8.36 -6.66
CA THR A 203 -6.29 -8.51 -8.08
C THR A 203 -7.81 -8.44 -8.33
N PRO A 204 -8.68 -9.07 -7.52
CA PRO A 204 -10.13 -8.94 -7.70
C PRO A 204 -10.64 -7.50 -7.54
N LEU A 205 -10.00 -6.68 -6.73
CA LEU A 205 -10.36 -5.26 -6.55
C LEU A 205 -9.94 -4.41 -7.75
N LEU A 206 -8.87 -4.80 -8.45
CA LEU A 206 -8.36 -4.09 -9.64
C LEU A 206 -9.24 -4.28 -10.88
N ARG A 207 -10.13 -5.28 -10.90
CA ARG A 207 -10.93 -5.68 -12.07
C ARG A 207 -12.39 -5.20 -12.04
N LYS A 208 -12.79 -4.50 -10.98
CA LYS A 208 -14.11 -3.88 -10.88
C LYS A 208 -14.17 -2.63 -11.75
#